data_AF-A0A2M8B5V5-F1
#
_entry.id   AF-A0A2M8B5V5-F1
#
_cell.length_a   1.000
_cell.length_b   1.000
_cell.length_c   1.000
_cell.angle_alpha   90.00
_cell.angle_beta   90.00
_cell.angle_gamma   90.00
#
_symmetry.space_group_name_H-M   'P 1'
#
loop_
_entity.id
_entity.type
_entity.pdbx_description
1 polymer ?
#
loop_
_entity_poly.entity_id
_entity_poly.type
_entity_poly.pdbx_seq_one_letter_code
_entity_poly.pdbx_strand_id
1 'polypeptide(L)'
;MSLAHKLITALLKSKGDALHVNPGQTVEMTIKGRRRSVSAQNVLRDQIEEILAELLPEGQHVEPEVGATLHFDHELPEGTAHVSVVRQEDGLHLEICPRTTPSPPLVAVPVSTPAPSSPSLHWNTPAASPAAPAPSSPPPDASKPSDVVEPAAEAIRAPSSPALISTASVPSTGPNPSSAVKATRQGTAELEARKAQATPVPGAIDVPSQPALEPFTASSLRIEDPQEPLDVAEEMAHYLETAARFGGAEVMIACAHPVRYRQNGVWSRSVHEGLSAEHVKRLLDSLLPEDRTRLAPPCRMMVSTPSGHRFRCTLFRDHLGWGARFLHVPLRPPRLDGQPDAAEWLSRITQKPGFSLVVGPSQSGLTTTLASLVNALDAQRPGHIITLESLIEFEQTGARGFVSQRQAVTHRRAAIQSIAVEAPDWFLLHELEDGGELLQCRQLVDRGIHVVASVVANDVETAVERLVRGHLDEAEWGRILLKIDSLVELSWSFGSTGRTHMVRLVDPS
;
A
#
# COMPACT_ATOMS: atom_id res chain seq x y z
N MET A 1 -9.26 19.33 -21.38
CA MET A 1 -9.06 18.10 -22.18
C MET A 1 -10.33 17.28 -22.14
N SER A 2 -10.69 16.72 -23.29
CA SER A 2 -11.87 15.86 -23.50
C SER A 2 -11.75 14.52 -22.74
N LEU A 3 -12.80 13.70 -22.69
CA LEU A 3 -12.73 12.40 -22.01
C LEU A 3 -11.82 11.42 -22.77
N ALA A 4 -12.01 11.29 -24.08
CA ALA A 4 -11.20 10.45 -24.95
C ALA A 4 -9.72 10.89 -24.97
N HIS A 5 -9.46 12.21 -25.01
CA HIS A 5 -8.09 12.75 -24.90
C HIS A 5 -7.41 12.30 -23.60
N LYS A 6 -8.09 12.37 -22.45
CA LYS A 6 -7.54 11.90 -21.16
C LYS A 6 -7.21 10.41 -21.19
N LEU A 7 -8.11 9.60 -21.75
CA LEU A 7 -7.97 8.15 -21.82
C LEU A 7 -6.78 7.72 -22.71
N ILE A 8 -6.64 8.29 -23.91
CA ILE A 8 -5.51 7.98 -24.79
C ILE A 8 -4.19 8.55 -24.23
N THR A 9 -4.23 9.74 -23.62
CA THR A 9 -3.06 10.31 -22.91
C THR A 9 -2.58 9.37 -21.79
N ALA A 10 -3.49 8.73 -21.05
CA ALA A 10 -3.16 7.75 -20.02
C ALA A 10 -2.56 6.46 -20.61
N LEU A 11 -3.13 5.95 -21.70
CA LEU A 11 -2.61 4.80 -22.45
C LEU A 11 -1.16 5.03 -22.92
N LEU A 12 -0.91 6.15 -23.60
CA LEU A 12 0.40 6.49 -24.16
C LEU A 12 1.45 6.73 -23.04
N LYS A 13 1.11 7.50 -21.99
CA LYS A 13 2.06 7.80 -20.90
C LYS A 13 2.37 6.60 -20.01
N SER A 14 1.40 5.71 -19.77
CA SER A 14 1.61 4.49 -18.98
C SER A 14 2.37 3.38 -19.73
N LYS A 15 2.49 3.49 -21.06
CA LYS A 15 2.90 2.41 -21.96
C LYS A 15 1.99 1.18 -21.81
N GLY A 16 0.68 1.43 -21.73
CA GLY A 16 -0.33 0.38 -21.83
C GLY A 16 -0.36 -0.22 -23.24
N ASP A 17 -0.72 -1.50 -23.33
CA ASP A 17 -0.78 -2.24 -24.59
C ASP A 17 -2.06 -1.90 -25.37
N ALA A 18 -3.18 -1.76 -24.66
CA ALA A 18 -4.51 -1.47 -25.20
C ALA A 18 -5.44 -0.86 -24.13
N LEU A 19 -6.41 -0.05 -24.54
CA LEU A 19 -7.54 0.43 -23.76
C LEU A 19 -8.84 -0.18 -24.31
N HIS A 20 -9.76 -0.60 -23.44
CA HIS A 20 -11.04 -1.22 -23.78
C HIS A 20 -12.18 -0.39 -23.17
N VAL A 21 -13.08 0.13 -24.02
CA VAL A 21 -14.26 0.89 -23.62
C VAL A 21 -15.49 0.12 -24.12
N ASN A 22 -16.24 -0.49 -23.19
CA ASN A 22 -17.37 -1.37 -23.47
C ASN A 22 -18.63 -0.94 -22.70
N PRO A 23 -19.84 -1.10 -23.25
CA PRO A 23 -21.09 -0.71 -22.60
C PRO A 23 -21.30 -1.50 -21.31
N GLY A 24 -21.66 -0.80 -20.24
CA GLY A 24 -21.95 -1.42 -18.94
C GLY A 24 -20.72 -1.97 -18.19
N GLN A 25 -19.50 -1.76 -18.70
CA GLN A 25 -18.24 -2.12 -18.03
C GLN A 25 -17.47 -0.85 -17.65
N THR A 26 -16.60 -0.91 -16.64
CA THR A 26 -15.58 0.12 -16.45
C THR A 26 -14.61 0.11 -17.64
N VAL A 27 -13.99 1.25 -17.97
CA VAL A 27 -12.86 1.28 -18.92
C VAL A 27 -11.74 0.40 -18.38
N GLU A 28 -11.22 -0.52 -19.19
CA GLU A 28 -10.06 -1.35 -18.84
C GLU A 28 -8.83 -0.93 -19.64
N MET A 29 -7.65 -1.01 -19.04
CA MET A 29 -6.37 -0.84 -19.72
C MET A 29 -5.53 -2.12 -19.52
N THR A 30 -5.08 -2.70 -20.62
CA THR A 30 -4.08 -3.78 -20.63
C THR A 30 -2.70 -3.15 -20.45
N ILE A 31 -1.94 -3.61 -19.47
CA ILE A 31 -0.54 -3.21 -19.25
C ILE A 31 0.31 -4.46 -19.02
N LYS A 32 1.29 -4.71 -19.89
CA LYS A 32 2.11 -5.94 -19.91
C LYS A 32 1.25 -7.20 -19.93
N GLY A 33 0.17 -7.19 -20.71
CA GLY A 33 -0.78 -8.31 -20.84
C GLY A 33 -1.72 -8.52 -19.64
N ARG A 34 -1.69 -7.68 -18.60
CA ARG A 34 -2.68 -7.70 -17.50
C ARG A 34 -3.69 -6.58 -17.69
N ARG A 35 -4.99 -6.90 -17.82
CA ARG A 35 -6.07 -5.89 -17.75
C ARG A 35 -6.22 -5.33 -16.32
N ARG A 36 -6.51 -4.04 -16.23
CA ARG A 36 -6.85 -3.31 -15.00
C ARG A 36 -7.95 -2.29 -15.32
N SER A 37 -8.91 -2.11 -14.42
CA SER A 37 -9.87 -1.01 -14.54
C SER A 37 -9.15 0.34 -14.38
N VAL A 38 -9.57 1.34 -15.17
CA VAL A 38 -9.08 2.74 -15.13
C VAL A 38 -10.23 3.76 -15.05
N SER A 39 -11.48 3.32 -14.82
CA SER A 39 -12.59 4.20 -14.45
C SER A 39 -13.36 3.65 -13.24
N ALA A 40 -13.70 4.51 -12.28
CA ALA A 40 -14.44 4.12 -11.08
C ALA A 40 -15.94 3.83 -11.33
N GLN A 41 -16.43 4.12 -12.54
CA GLN A 41 -17.81 3.91 -12.96
C GLN A 41 -17.86 3.13 -14.29
N ASN A 42 -18.96 2.41 -14.51
CA ASN A 42 -19.24 1.73 -15.77
C ASN A 42 -19.65 2.75 -16.83
N VAL A 43 -19.18 2.56 -18.06
CA VAL A 43 -19.47 3.46 -19.18
C VAL A 43 -20.84 3.17 -19.77
N LEU A 44 -21.66 4.20 -19.92
CA LEU A 44 -22.98 4.12 -20.55
C LEU A 44 -22.85 4.24 -22.08
N ARG A 45 -23.81 3.70 -22.85
CA ARG A 45 -23.77 3.70 -24.33
C ARG A 45 -23.53 5.09 -24.90
N ASP A 46 -24.31 6.05 -24.42
CA ASP A 46 -24.28 7.47 -24.77
C ASP A 46 -22.87 8.06 -24.58
N GLN A 47 -22.16 7.68 -23.50
CA GLN A 47 -20.79 8.12 -23.23
C GLN A 47 -19.75 7.49 -24.18
N ILE A 48 -20.03 6.31 -24.72
CA ILE A 48 -19.19 5.68 -25.76
C ILE A 48 -19.39 6.37 -27.10
N GLU A 49 -20.62 6.78 -27.40
CA GLU A 49 -20.94 7.60 -28.57
C GLU A 49 -20.30 9.00 -28.48
N GLU A 50 -20.30 9.64 -27.29
CA GLU A 50 -19.53 10.86 -27.01
C GLU A 50 -18.02 10.64 -27.20
N ILE A 51 -17.43 9.59 -26.60
CA ILE A 51 -16.00 9.25 -26.77
C ILE A 51 -15.65 9.02 -28.24
N LEU A 52 -16.50 8.35 -29.01
CA LEU A 52 -16.27 8.13 -30.44
C LEU A 52 -16.36 9.44 -31.24
N ALA A 53 -17.33 10.30 -30.92
CA ALA A 53 -17.46 11.62 -31.55
C ALA A 53 -16.29 12.56 -31.21
N GLU A 54 -15.67 12.44 -30.03
CA GLU A 54 -14.42 13.15 -29.69
C GLU A 54 -13.18 12.61 -30.44
N LEU A 55 -13.24 11.38 -30.99
CA LEU A 55 -12.11 10.72 -31.65
C LEU A 55 -12.16 10.78 -33.18
N LEU A 56 -13.35 10.86 -33.76
CA LEU A 56 -13.52 10.96 -35.22
C LEU A 56 -13.01 12.30 -35.76
N PRO A 57 -12.39 12.33 -36.95
CA PRO A 57 -12.00 13.59 -37.61
C PRO A 57 -13.20 14.50 -37.89
N GLU A 58 -12.99 15.82 -37.83
CA GLU A 58 -14.06 16.82 -38.04
C GLU A 58 -14.86 16.57 -39.33
N GLY A 59 -16.18 16.45 -39.18
CA GLY A 59 -17.11 16.19 -40.28
C GLY A 59 -17.34 14.71 -40.60
N GLN A 60 -16.72 13.76 -39.91
CA GLN A 60 -17.04 12.34 -40.03
C GLN A 60 -18.06 11.88 -38.97
N HIS A 61 -19.16 11.30 -39.43
CA HIS A 61 -20.04 10.46 -38.61
C HIS A 61 -19.96 9.04 -39.16
N VAL A 62 -19.73 8.04 -38.29
CA VAL A 62 -19.63 6.64 -38.70
C VAL A 62 -20.40 5.75 -37.73
N GLU A 63 -21.52 5.20 -38.20
CA GLU A 63 -22.17 4.04 -37.58
C GLU A 63 -21.70 2.77 -38.31
N PRO A 64 -20.89 1.89 -37.69
CA PRO A 64 -20.64 0.57 -38.25
C PRO A 64 -21.94 -0.26 -38.28
N GLU A 65 -22.05 -1.16 -39.26
CA GLU A 65 -23.08 -2.21 -39.24
C GLU A 65 -22.80 -3.21 -38.09
N VAL A 66 -23.83 -3.91 -37.62
CA VAL A 66 -23.66 -4.89 -36.52
C VAL A 66 -22.76 -6.03 -36.98
N GLY A 67 -21.67 -6.27 -36.25
CA GLY A 67 -20.61 -7.21 -36.61
C GLY A 67 -19.50 -6.63 -37.51
N ALA A 68 -19.64 -5.40 -38.03
CA ALA A 68 -18.57 -4.71 -38.72
C ALA A 68 -17.56 -4.10 -37.72
N THR A 69 -16.29 -4.02 -38.14
CA THR A 69 -15.23 -3.32 -37.41
C THR A 69 -14.71 -2.14 -38.23
N LEU A 70 -14.71 -0.95 -37.64
CA LEU A 70 -14.08 0.25 -38.17
C LEU A 70 -12.69 0.42 -37.55
N HIS A 71 -11.72 0.88 -38.33
CA HIS A 71 -10.35 1.15 -37.88
C HIS A 71 -9.90 2.53 -38.36
N PHE A 72 -9.37 3.36 -37.46
CA PHE A 72 -8.76 4.65 -37.78
C PHE A 72 -7.65 5.03 -36.80
N ASP A 73 -6.82 6.03 -37.15
CA ASP A 73 -5.79 6.57 -36.26
C ASP A 73 -6.26 7.93 -35.71
N HIS A 74 -5.89 8.21 -34.46
CA HIS A 74 -6.09 9.49 -33.78
C HIS A 74 -4.73 10.00 -33.27
N GLU A 75 -4.36 11.24 -33.59
CA GLU A 75 -3.06 11.83 -33.28
C GLU A 75 -3.14 12.79 -32.09
N LEU A 76 -2.27 12.59 -31.09
CA LEU A 76 -2.09 13.49 -29.95
C LEU A 76 -0.64 13.99 -29.87
N PRO A 77 -0.36 15.08 -29.13
CA PRO A 77 1.01 15.55 -28.88
C PRO A 77 1.93 14.49 -28.24
N GLU A 78 1.36 13.52 -27.52
CA GLU A 78 2.07 12.38 -26.93
C GLU A 78 2.26 11.17 -27.86
N GLY A 79 1.67 11.18 -29.05
CA GLY A 79 1.79 10.12 -30.06
C GLY A 79 0.47 9.71 -30.73
N THR A 80 0.57 8.82 -31.71
CA THR A 80 -0.59 8.28 -32.45
C THR A 80 -1.15 7.04 -31.74
N ALA A 81 -2.48 6.99 -31.63
CA ALA A 81 -3.21 5.80 -31.19
C ALA A 81 -4.11 5.27 -32.31
N HIS A 82 -4.16 3.95 -32.45
CA HIS A 82 -5.06 3.25 -33.36
C HIS A 82 -6.35 2.91 -32.65
N VAL A 83 -7.49 3.35 -33.18
CA VAL A 83 -8.84 3.13 -32.64
C VAL A 83 -9.55 2.08 -33.51
N SER A 84 -10.02 1.02 -32.86
CA SER A 84 -10.85 -0.03 -33.46
C SER A 84 -12.24 0.01 -32.83
N VAL A 85 -13.30 0.04 -33.64
CA VAL A 85 -14.70 0.18 -33.20
C VAL A 85 -15.53 -0.97 -33.74
N VAL A 86 -16.14 -1.77 -32.86
CA VAL A 86 -17.06 -2.86 -33.23
C VAL A 86 -18.47 -2.49 -32.76
N ARG A 87 -19.49 -2.64 -33.62
CA ARG A 87 -20.90 -2.59 -33.17
C ARG A 87 -21.40 -4.00 -32.89
N GLN A 88 -21.87 -4.23 -31.67
CA GLN A 88 -22.50 -5.48 -31.23
C GLN A 88 -23.97 -5.21 -30.85
N GLU A 89 -24.71 -6.23 -30.44
CA GLU A 89 -26.12 -6.09 -30.03
C GLU A 89 -26.28 -5.25 -28.74
N ASP A 90 -25.25 -5.24 -27.89
CA ASP A 90 -25.22 -4.53 -26.61
C ASP A 90 -24.59 -3.12 -26.68
N GLY A 91 -23.96 -2.72 -27.79
CA GLY A 91 -23.53 -1.33 -28.03
C GLY A 91 -22.35 -1.18 -29.00
N LEU A 92 -21.64 -0.06 -28.87
CA LEU A 92 -20.33 0.16 -29.50
C LEU A 92 -19.22 -0.26 -28.52
N HIS A 93 -18.22 -0.97 -29.03
CA HIS A 93 -17.06 -1.44 -28.29
C HIS A 93 -15.81 -0.86 -28.92
N LEU A 94 -15.00 -0.14 -28.14
CA LEU A 94 -13.77 0.49 -28.64
C LEU A 94 -12.55 -0.21 -28.02
N GLU A 95 -11.61 -0.61 -28.87
CA GLU A 95 -10.25 -0.95 -28.48
C GLU A 95 -9.28 0.10 -29.03
N ILE A 96 -8.44 0.67 -28.18
CA ILE A 96 -7.49 1.73 -28.54
C ILE A 96 -6.07 1.32 -28.17
N CYS A 97 -5.14 1.30 -29.12
CA CYS A 97 -3.77 0.79 -28.95
C CYS A 97 -2.72 1.81 -29.42
N PRO A 98 -1.52 1.91 -28.79
CA PRO A 98 -0.45 2.78 -29.29
C PRO A 98 0.08 2.34 -30.65
N ARG A 99 0.20 3.25 -31.62
CA ARG A 99 0.74 2.94 -32.96
C ARG A 99 2.25 3.24 -33.01
N THR A 100 3.08 2.23 -32.83
CA THR A 100 4.55 2.39 -32.68
C THR A 100 5.33 2.67 -33.96
N THR A 101 4.72 2.55 -35.15
CA THR A 101 5.29 3.02 -36.43
C THR A 101 4.19 3.30 -37.46
N PRO A 102 4.25 4.39 -38.24
CA PRO A 102 3.31 4.63 -39.33
C PRO A 102 3.59 3.68 -40.51
N SER A 103 2.59 2.88 -40.89
CA SER A 103 2.57 2.12 -42.14
C SER A 103 1.51 2.70 -43.10
N PRO A 104 1.74 2.65 -44.43
CA PRO A 104 0.90 3.35 -45.40
C PRO A 104 -0.52 2.77 -45.50
N PRO A 105 -1.51 3.57 -45.94
CA PRO A 105 -2.89 3.12 -46.06
C PRO A 105 -3.04 2.08 -47.18
N LEU A 106 -3.53 0.89 -46.85
CA LEU A 106 -3.82 -0.17 -47.80
C LEU A 106 -5.26 -0.66 -47.67
N VAL A 107 -6.09 -0.14 -48.59
CA VAL A 107 -7.20 -0.78 -49.31
C VAL A 107 -7.83 -2.02 -48.66
N ALA A 108 -9.12 -1.94 -48.35
CA ALA A 108 -9.92 -3.07 -47.89
C ALA A 108 -9.98 -4.22 -48.92
N VAL A 109 -9.88 -5.46 -48.43
CA VAL A 109 -10.08 -6.70 -49.20
C VAL A 109 -11.09 -7.59 -48.43
N PRO A 110 -12.08 -8.21 -49.09
CA PRO A 110 -13.13 -8.96 -48.38
C PRO A 110 -12.66 -10.24 -47.67
N VAL A 111 -13.45 -10.66 -46.68
CA VAL A 111 -13.27 -11.91 -45.93
C VAL A 111 -13.37 -13.15 -46.83
N SER A 112 -12.61 -14.21 -46.51
CA SER A 112 -12.82 -15.56 -47.02
C SER A 112 -12.49 -16.61 -45.96
N THR A 113 -13.22 -17.73 -45.98
CA THR A 113 -13.29 -18.75 -44.91
C THR A 113 -12.13 -19.77 -44.94
N PRO A 114 -11.90 -20.54 -43.85
CA PRO A 114 -10.56 -21.07 -43.55
C PRO A 114 -10.27 -22.54 -43.90
N ALA A 115 -8.97 -22.87 -43.79
CA ALA A 115 -8.36 -24.21 -43.60
C ALA A 115 -8.20 -25.12 -44.86
N PRO A 116 -7.29 -26.13 -44.85
CA PRO A 116 -6.40 -26.58 -43.76
C PRO A 116 -4.90 -26.79 -44.11
N SER A 117 -4.10 -26.99 -43.04
CA SER A 117 -2.84 -27.78 -42.95
C SER A 117 -1.52 -27.34 -43.64
N SER A 118 -0.44 -27.52 -42.87
CA SER A 118 1.01 -27.44 -43.16
C SER A 118 1.50 -28.44 -44.25
N PRO A 119 2.74 -28.37 -44.82
CA PRO A 119 3.97 -27.88 -44.17
C PRO A 119 5.05 -27.14 -45.03
N SER A 120 6.10 -26.74 -44.30
CA SER A 120 7.48 -26.35 -44.64
C SER A 120 8.01 -26.49 -46.08
N LEU A 121 8.78 -25.47 -46.53
CA LEU A 121 10.23 -25.63 -46.82
C LEU A 121 10.98 -24.27 -46.79
N HIS A 122 12.28 -24.26 -47.16
CA HIS A 122 13.25 -23.18 -46.89
C HIS A 122 13.81 -22.49 -48.16
N TRP A 123 14.57 -21.40 -47.95
CA TRP A 123 15.67 -20.89 -48.82
C TRP A 123 15.18 -20.16 -50.11
N ASN A 124 15.65 -18.96 -50.46
CA ASN A 124 17.03 -18.45 -50.46
C ASN A 124 17.14 -16.89 -50.41
N THR A 125 18.35 -16.37 -50.17
CA THR A 125 18.82 -15.00 -50.52
C THR A 125 19.61 -15.05 -51.86
N PRO A 126 20.40 -14.05 -52.33
CA PRO A 126 20.61 -12.66 -51.95
C PRO A 126 20.40 -11.64 -53.11
N ALA A 127 20.58 -10.33 -52.87
CA ALA A 127 21.68 -9.50 -53.47
C ALA A 127 21.51 -7.96 -53.39
N ALA A 128 22.65 -7.28 -53.30
CA ALA A 128 22.99 -5.94 -53.83
C ALA A 128 22.27 -4.63 -53.36
N SER A 129 23.06 -3.84 -52.61
CA SER A 129 23.12 -2.35 -52.55
C SER A 129 23.40 -1.69 -53.93
N PRO A 130 23.42 -0.32 -54.15
CA PRO A 130 23.89 0.72 -53.21
C PRO A 130 23.39 2.20 -53.30
N ALA A 131 23.94 3.00 -52.36
CA ALA A 131 24.32 4.44 -52.44
C ALA A 131 23.28 5.59 -52.42
N ALA A 132 23.31 6.39 -51.34
CA ALA A 132 23.78 7.81 -51.23
C ALA A 132 23.52 8.84 -52.37
N PRO A 133 23.37 10.17 -52.10
CA PRO A 133 24.06 10.93 -51.02
C PRO A 133 23.26 12.07 -50.30
N ALA A 134 23.96 12.83 -49.43
CA ALA A 134 23.57 14.13 -48.81
C ALA A 134 24.17 15.33 -49.63
N PRO A 135 24.20 16.65 -49.24
CA PRO A 135 24.24 17.33 -47.91
C PRO A 135 23.07 18.37 -47.73
N SER A 136 23.01 19.40 -46.86
CA SER A 136 23.98 20.28 -46.15
C SER A 136 23.40 21.00 -44.90
N SER A 137 24.04 22.04 -44.34
CA SER A 137 23.73 22.62 -42.98
C SER A 137 23.99 24.16 -42.82
N PRO A 138 24.28 24.72 -41.61
CA PRO A 138 23.62 25.85 -40.89
C PRO A 138 24.27 27.25 -41.16
N PRO A 139 24.13 28.38 -40.40
CA PRO A 139 23.54 28.71 -39.05
C PRO A 139 22.69 30.04 -39.10
N PRO A 140 22.58 30.99 -38.10
CA PRO A 140 22.96 31.04 -36.67
C PRO A 140 21.98 31.70 -35.63
N ASP A 141 22.22 31.34 -34.35
CA ASP A 141 22.28 32.08 -33.05
C ASP A 141 21.88 33.58 -32.89
N ALA A 142 21.32 33.96 -31.70
CA ALA A 142 21.78 35.09 -30.85
C ALA A 142 20.89 35.47 -29.61
N SER A 143 21.55 35.80 -28.47
CA SER A 143 21.22 36.83 -27.44
C SER A 143 20.31 36.61 -26.20
N LYS A 144 20.83 37.12 -25.07
CA LYS A 144 20.26 37.48 -23.72
C LYS A 144 20.69 38.95 -23.42
N PRO A 145 20.35 39.69 -22.31
CA PRO A 145 20.08 39.32 -20.90
C PRO A 145 18.67 39.84 -20.40
N SER A 146 18.31 40.37 -19.20
CA SER A 146 19.00 40.93 -18.00
C SER A 146 18.13 40.87 -16.71
N ASP A 147 18.71 41.34 -15.58
CA ASP A 147 18.20 41.33 -14.20
C ASP A 147 17.28 42.51 -13.80
N VAL A 148 16.62 42.43 -12.62
CA VAL A 148 16.37 43.58 -11.70
C VAL A 148 15.88 43.16 -10.28
N VAL A 149 16.68 43.50 -9.26
CA VAL A 149 16.37 43.99 -7.87
C VAL A 149 15.45 43.22 -6.89
N GLU A 150 15.95 43.09 -5.65
CA GLU A 150 15.29 42.64 -4.40
C GLU A 150 15.10 43.83 -3.41
N PRO A 151 14.28 43.72 -2.34
CA PRO A 151 14.79 44.23 -1.05
C PRO A 151 14.47 43.42 0.23
N ALA A 152 15.46 43.46 1.12
CA ALA A 152 15.50 43.19 2.57
C ALA A 152 14.37 43.84 3.42
N ALA A 153 14.16 43.51 4.71
CA ALA A 153 14.52 42.37 5.60
C ALA A 153 13.93 42.63 7.01
N GLU A 154 13.95 41.64 7.92
CA GLU A 154 14.07 41.92 9.37
C GLU A 154 14.66 40.73 10.16
N ALA A 155 15.16 40.96 11.38
CA ALA A 155 15.94 39.98 12.14
C ALA A 155 15.58 39.93 13.64
N ILE A 156 15.53 38.72 14.22
CA ILE A 156 15.26 38.49 15.65
C ILE A 156 16.39 37.62 16.27
N ARG A 157 16.70 37.88 17.54
CA ARG A 157 17.91 37.41 18.25
C ARG A 157 17.82 35.96 18.73
N ALA A 158 18.96 35.26 18.74
CA ALA A 158 19.15 34.00 19.46
C ALA A 158 19.81 34.22 20.85
N PRO A 159 19.50 33.40 21.87
CA PRO A 159 20.19 33.41 23.16
C PRO A 159 21.27 32.32 23.31
N SER A 160 22.46 32.76 23.72
CA SER A 160 23.51 32.09 24.52
C SER A 160 23.53 30.56 24.71
N SER A 161 24.63 29.93 24.28
CA SER A 161 25.06 28.58 24.71
C SER A 161 25.71 28.58 26.11
N PRO A 162 25.71 27.45 26.83
CA PRO A 162 26.66 27.17 27.92
C PRO A 162 27.64 26.03 27.61
N ALA A 163 28.92 26.25 27.97
CA ALA A 163 29.97 25.28 28.32
C ALA A 163 30.16 23.98 27.50
N LEU A 164 31.26 23.93 26.73
CA LEU A 164 31.92 22.69 26.31
C LEU A 164 32.56 21.97 27.51
N ILE A 165 32.51 20.63 27.54
CA ILE A 165 33.47 19.80 28.28
C ILE A 165 34.32 19.05 27.25
N SER A 166 35.64 19.08 27.43
CA SER A 166 36.63 18.52 26.51
C SER A 166 37.32 17.29 27.11
N THR A 167 37.38 16.19 26.37
CA THR A 167 38.29 15.07 26.65
C THR A 167 38.82 14.41 25.37
N ALA A 168 40.14 14.53 25.19
CA ALA A 168 41.06 13.58 24.53
C ALA A 168 40.77 13.07 23.10
N SER A 169 41.60 13.50 22.15
CA SER A 169 41.82 12.84 20.86
C SER A 169 42.86 11.73 20.95
N VAL A 170 42.69 10.65 20.17
CA VAL A 170 43.70 9.60 19.90
C VAL A 170 43.68 9.31 18.38
N PRO A 171 44.82 9.09 17.70
CA PRO A 171 44.93 9.44 16.27
C PRO A 171 44.57 8.34 15.28
N SER A 172 44.54 8.72 14.00
CA SER A 172 44.24 7.87 12.84
C SER A 172 45.48 7.22 12.23
N THR A 173 45.27 6.05 11.59
CA THR A 173 46.12 5.53 10.51
C THR A 173 45.26 4.79 9.48
N GLY A 174 45.28 5.27 8.23
CA GLY A 174 44.93 4.43 7.06
C GLY A 174 46.08 3.46 6.74
N PRO A 175 45.92 2.58 5.73
CA PRO A 175 46.22 3.07 4.38
C PRO A 175 45.36 2.50 3.23
N ASN A 176 45.57 3.08 2.04
CA ASN A 176 45.13 2.63 0.72
C ASN A 176 46.14 3.25 -0.30
N PRO A 177 46.26 2.85 -1.58
CA PRO A 177 45.46 1.85 -2.30
C PRO A 177 46.26 0.89 -3.22
N SER A 178 45.52 0.17 -4.08
CA SER A 178 45.93 -0.35 -5.40
C SER A 178 46.55 -1.76 -5.53
N SER A 179 45.73 -2.69 -6.03
CA SER A 179 46.09 -3.53 -7.19
C SER A 179 44.82 -4.11 -7.84
N ALA A 180 44.66 -3.99 -9.17
CA ALA A 180 43.50 -4.50 -9.89
C ALA A 180 43.84 -5.78 -10.69
N VAL A 181 43.18 -6.90 -10.40
CA VAL A 181 43.33 -8.16 -11.18
C VAL A 181 41.99 -8.87 -11.39
N LYS A 182 41.66 -9.04 -12.67
CA LYS A 182 40.78 -10.04 -13.34
C LYS A 182 39.73 -10.80 -12.51
N ALA A 183 38.46 -10.65 -12.92
CA ALA A 183 37.38 -11.56 -12.56
C ALA A 183 37.62 -13.01 -13.04
N THR A 184 37.19 -13.99 -12.23
CA THR A 184 37.12 -15.41 -12.59
C THR A 184 35.78 -16.00 -12.14
N ARG A 185 35.19 -16.91 -12.92
CA ARG A 185 33.86 -17.50 -12.65
C ARG A 185 33.89 -18.58 -11.56
N GLN A 186 34.00 -18.19 -10.29
CA GLN A 186 33.71 -19.03 -9.13
C GLN A 186 33.03 -18.17 -8.05
N GLY A 187 31.75 -18.43 -7.77
CA GLY A 187 30.97 -17.62 -6.83
C GLY A 187 29.57 -18.15 -6.49
N THR A 188 29.06 -19.16 -7.20
CA THR A 188 27.77 -19.80 -6.93
C THR A 188 27.84 -20.98 -5.97
N ALA A 189 29.02 -21.60 -5.78
CA ALA A 189 29.18 -22.78 -4.92
C ALA A 189 29.36 -22.43 -3.43
N GLU A 190 30.16 -21.41 -3.09
CA GLU A 190 30.39 -21.01 -1.69
C GLU A 190 29.16 -20.39 -1.02
N LEU A 191 28.25 -19.79 -1.81
CA LEU A 191 27.02 -19.20 -1.29
C LEU A 191 26.03 -20.27 -0.81
N GLU A 192 25.96 -21.41 -1.50
CA GLU A 192 25.18 -22.58 -1.07
C GLU A 192 25.85 -23.28 0.14
N ALA A 193 27.17 -23.42 0.14
CA ALA A 193 27.90 -24.00 1.28
C ALA A 193 27.66 -23.22 2.58
N ARG A 194 27.55 -21.89 2.51
CA ARG A 194 27.23 -21.03 3.68
C ARG A 194 25.79 -21.17 4.20
N LYS A 195 24.83 -21.69 3.42
CA LYS A 195 23.49 -22.02 3.94
C LYS A 195 23.50 -23.27 4.84
N ALA A 196 24.45 -24.19 4.62
CA ALA A 196 24.50 -25.48 5.32
C ALA A 196 25.13 -25.41 6.72
N GLN A 197 25.70 -24.27 7.13
CA GLN A 197 26.37 -24.09 8.43
C GLN A 197 25.86 -22.86 9.18
N ALA A 198 24.53 -22.77 9.35
CA ALA A 198 23.92 -21.86 10.32
C ALA A 198 24.18 -22.37 11.75
N THR A 199 25.21 -21.83 12.42
CA THR A 199 25.44 -22.09 13.84
C THR A 199 24.28 -21.51 14.65
N PRO A 200 23.66 -22.24 15.59
CA PRO A 200 22.52 -21.71 16.35
C PRO A 200 22.94 -20.49 17.18
N VAL A 201 22.17 -19.40 17.09
CA VAL A 201 22.43 -18.15 17.81
C VAL A 201 22.06 -18.35 19.29
N PRO A 202 23.00 -18.20 20.24
CA PRO A 202 22.67 -18.22 21.66
C PRO A 202 21.87 -16.95 22.01
N GLY A 203 20.69 -17.12 22.60
CA GLY A 203 19.82 -15.99 22.99
C GLY A 203 18.48 -15.88 22.26
N ALA A 204 18.14 -16.85 21.39
CA ALA A 204 16.75 -17.03 21.00
C ALA A 204 15.91 -17.37 22.25
N ILE A 205 15.05 -16.45 22.68
CA ILE A 205 14.06 -16.72 23.73
C ILE A 205 13.01 -17.65 23.11
N ASP A 206 12.86 -18.86 23.67
CA ASP A 206 11.79 -19.79 23.31
C ASP A 206 10.42 -19.27 23.80
N VAL A 207 9.92 -18.24 23.11
CA VAL A 207 8.53 -17.80 23.20
C VAL A 207 7.67 -18.91 22.62
N PRO A 208 6.73 -19.50 23.39
CA PRO A 208 6.04 -20.72 22.99
C PRO A 208 5.33 -20.59 21.65
N SER A 209 5.36 -21.68 20.87
CA SER A 209 4.65 -21.81 19.61
C SER A 209 3.17 -21.47 19.80
N GLN A 210 2.62 -20.60 18.94
CA GLN A 210 1.18 -20.34 18.93
C GLN A 210 0.42 -21.66 18.70
N PRO A 211 -0.67 -21.93 19.45
CA PRO A 211 -1.51 -23.10 19.18
C PRO A 211 -2.13 -22.98 17.78
N ALA A 212 -2.39 -24.13 17.15
CA ALA A 212 -3.08 -24.17 15.87
C ALA A 212 -4.51 -23.61 15.99
N LEU A 213 -4.92 -22.80 15.03
CA LEU A 213 -6.23 -22.15 15.03
C LEU A 213 -7.32 -23.09 14.53
N GLU A 214 -8.48 -23.09 15.20
CA GLU A 214 -9.62 -23.92 14.81
C GLU A 214 -10.51 -23.26 13.74
N PRO A 215 -11.07 -24.03 12.79
CA PRO A 215 -11.93 -23.49 11.74
C PRO A 215 -13.30 -23.06 12.29
N PHE A 216 -13.59 -21.77 12.15
CA PHE A 216 -14.88 -21.18 12.51
C PHE A 216 -16.02 -21.71 11.63
N THR A 217 -17.00 -22.38 12.24
CA THR A 217 -18.28 -22.70 11.62
C THR A 217 -19.43 -22.23 12.51
N ALA A 218 -20.62 -22.03 11.92
CA ALA A 218 -21.81 -21.67 12.69
C ALA A 218 -22.26 -22.77 13.68
N SER A 219 -21.72 -23.99 13.57
CA SER A 219 -21.92 -25.09 14.52
C SER A 219 -20.81 -25.17 15.58
N SER A 220 -19.60 -24.65 15.30
CA SER A 220 -18.45 -24.64 16.23
C SER A 220 -18.69 -23.76 17.46
N LEU A 221 -19.68 -22.88 17.41
CA LEU A 221 -20.01 -21.91 18.46
C LEU A 221 -21.38 -22.18 19.08
N ARG A 222 -21.62 -23.45 19.44
CA ARG A 222 -22.35 -23.75 20.67
C ARG A 222 -21.38 -23.55 21.82
N ILE A 223 -21.33 -22.33 22.36
CA ILE A 223 -20.60 -22.08 23.60
C ILE A 223 -21.50 -22.56 24.73
N GLU A 224 -21.19 -23.76 25.18
CA GLU A 224 -21.62 -24.26 26.48
C GLU A 224 -20.89 -23.41 27.53
N ASP A 225 -21.63 -22.60 28.29
CA ASP A 225 -21.08 -21.84 29.40
C ASP A 225 -20.47 -22.81 30.44
N PRO A 226 -19.55 -22.33 31.30
CA PRO A 226 -18.95 -23.12 32.35
C PRO A 226 -19.98 -23.93 33.15
N GLN A 227 -19.76 -25.24 33.25
CA GLN A 227 -20.71 -26.17 33.90
C GLN A 227 -20.76 -26.03 35.43
N GLU A 228 -19.82 -25.27 36.00
CA GLU A 228 -19.72 -24.92 37.41
C GLU A 228 -19.54 -23.38 37.53
N PRO A 229 -20.01 -22.75 38.63
CA PRO A 229 -19.91 -21.31 38.82
C PRO A 229 -18.45 -20.88 39.03
N LEU A 230 -17.82 -20.39 37.97
CA LEU A 230 -16.51 -19.74 38.00
C LEU A 230 -16.51 -18.44 38.82
N ASP A 231 -15.33 -17.99 39.26
CA ASP A 231 -15.18 -16.57 39.61
C ASP A 231 -15.29 -15.69 38.36
N VAL A 232 -15.68 -14.44 38.54
CA VAL A 232 -15.83 -13.45 37.46
C VAL A 232 -14.53 -13.26 36.66
N ALA A 233 -13.35 -13.37 37.30
CA ALA A 233 -12.08 -13.28 36.60
C ALA A 233 -11.83 -14.50 35.68
N GLU A 234 -12.23 -15.69 36.12
CA GLU A 234 -12.11 -16.94 35.36
C GLU A 234 -13.16 -17.01 34.24
N GLU A 235 -14.38 -16.52 34.47
CA GLU A 235 -15.44 -16.34 33.48
C GLU A 235 -15.02 -15.38 32.36
N MET A 236 -14.45 -14.23 32.73
CA MET A 236 -13.91 -13.25 31.77
C MET A 236 -12.73 -13.83 30.97
N ALA A 237 -11.82 -14.57 31.63
CA ALA A 237 -10.73 -15.27 30.95
C ALA A 237 -11.24 -16.34 29.98
N HIS A 238 -12.21 -17.16 30.40
CA HIS A 238 -12.84 -18.21 29.59
C HIS A 238 -13.45 -17.64 28.29
N TYR A 239 -14.14 -16.50 28.37
CA TYR A 239 -14.72 -15.86 27.19
C TYR A 239 -13.65 -15.34 26.21
N LEU A 240 -12.58 -14.74 26.72
CA LEU A 240 -11.49 -14.28 25.86
C LEU A 240 -10.69 -15.43 25.25
N GLU A 241 -10.35 -16.45 26.03
CA GLU A 241 -9.65 -17.65 25.55
C GLU A 241 -10.47 -18.44 24.53
N THR A 242 -11.80 -18.46 24.67
CA THR A 242 -12.69 -19.06 23.66
C THR A 242 -12.59 -18.33 22.31
N ALA A 243 -12.50 -16.99 22.29
CA ALA A 243 -12.22 -16.26 21.05
C ALA A 243 -10.77 -16.43 20.56
N ALA A 244 -9.82 -16.68 21.46
CA ALA A 244 -8.42 -16.86 21.08
C ALA A 244 -8.22 -18.08 20.16
N ARG A 245 -8.89 -19.21 20.48
CA ARG A 245 -8.83 -20.49 19.74
C ARG A 245 -9.16 -20.37 18.26
N PHE A 246 -10.12 -19.51 17.90
CA PHE A 246 -10.58 -19.37 16.51
C PHE A 246 -9.78 -18.33 15.70
N GLY A 247 -8.96 -17.49 16.34
CA GLY A 247 -7.97 -16.62 15.67
C GLY A 247 -8.56 -15.39 14.96
N GLY A 248 -8.33 -14.20 15.51
CA GLY A 248 -8.92 -12.96 14.95
C GLY A 248 -10.44 -12.86 15.13
N ALA A 249 -11.03 -13.72 15.97
CA ALA A 249 -12.40 -13.56 16.44
C ALA A 249 -12.51 -12.38 17.43
N GLU A 250 -13.72 -11.84 17.52
CA GLU A 250 -14.08 -10.75 18.43
C GLU A 250 -15.10 -11.25 19.45
N VAL A 251 -14.97 -10.82 20.71
CA VAL A 251 -16.01 -10.96 21.75
C VAL A 251 -16.73 -9.62 21.90
N MET A 252 -18.05 -9.68 22.06
CA MET A 252 -18.90 -8.56 22.46
C MET A 252 -19.58 -8.90 23.80
N ILE A 253 -19.35 -8.06 24.80
CA ILE A 253 -19.93 -8.15 26.15
C ILE A 253 -20.67 -6.84 26.41
N ALA A 254 -21.99 -6.88 26.63
CA ALA A 254 -22.84 -5.70 26.81
C ALA A 254 -24.11 -6.03 27.62
N CYS A 255 -24.72 -5.02 28.23
CA CYS A 255 -25.93 -5.17 29.04
C CYS A 255 -27.12 -5.71 28.22
N ALA A 256 -27.95 -6.56 28.84
CA ALA A 256 -29.12 -7.22 28.25
C ALA A 256 -28.85 -8.03 26.97
N HIS A 257 -27.60 -8.40 26.72
CA HIS A 257 -27.19 -9.26 25.62
C HIS A 257 -26.36 -10.43 26.15
N PRO A 258 -26.53 -11.67 25.65
CA PRO A 258 -25.59 -12.74 25.93
C PRO A 258 -24.25 -12.41 25.29
N VAL A 259 -23.16 -13.01 25.78
CA VAL A 259 -21.84 -12.87 25.14
C VAL A 259 -21.93 -13.38 23.70
N ARG A 260 -21.45 -12.57 22.75
CA ARG A 260 -21.47 -12.90 21.32
C ARG A 260 -20.09 -12.82 20.71
N TYR A 261 -19.84 -13.74 19.77
CA TYR A 261 -18.57 -13.90 19.10
C TYR A 261 -18.73 -13.54 17.64
N ARG A 262 -17.73 -12.91 17.02
CA ARG A 262 -17.76 -12.52 15.61
C ARG A 262 -16.47 -12.90 14.90
N GLN A 263 -16.56 -13.54 13.75
CA GLN A 263 -15.40 -13.78 12.88
C GLN A 263 -15.83 -13.70 11.41
N ASN A 264 -14.98 -13.12 10.57
CA ASN A 264 -15.23 -12.92 9.14
C ASN A 264 -16.61 -12.30 8.83
N GLY A 265 -17.07 -11.39 9.71
CA GLY A 265 -18.38 -10.73 9.63
C GLY A 265 -19.55 -11.49 10.25
N VAL A 266 -19.43 -12.80 10.46
CA VAL A 266 -20.50 -13.67 10.97
C VAL A 266 -20.53 -13.66 12.50
N TRP A 267 -21.73 -13.48 13.08
CA TRP A 267 -21.96 -13.56 14.52
C TRP A 267 -22.34 -14.97 14.98
N SER A 268 -21.91 -15.37 16.17
CA SER A 268 -22.38 -16.58 16.85
C SER A 268 -23.86 -16.47 17.20
N ARG A 269 -24.51 -17.65 17.29
CA ARG A 269 -25.79 -17.78 17.97
C ARG A 269 -25.51 -18.04 19.46
N SER A 270 -26.37 -17.55 20.33
CA SER A 270 -26.43 -17.95 21.73
C SER A 270 -27.87 -18.27 22.09
N VAL A 271 -28.05 -19.21 23.02
CA VAL A 271 -29.35 -19.58 23.59
C VAL A 271 -29.53 -19.02 25.01
N HIS A 272 -28.51 -18.33 25.53
CA HIS A 272 -28.44 -17.83 26.90
C HIS A 272 -29.11 -16.46 27.05
N GLU A 273 -29.46 -16.10 28.28
CA GLU A 273 -30.08 -14.82 28.60
C GLU A 273 -29.09 -13.64 28.52
N GLY A 274 -29.61 -12.41 28.62
CA GLY A 274 -28.82 -11.19 28.56
C GLY A 274 -28.10 -10.88 29.86
N LEU A 275 -26.80 -10.53 29.81
CA LEU A 275 -26.03 -10.18 31.00
C LEU A 275 -26.59 -8.94 31.72
N SER A 276 -26.68 -8.99 33.04
CA SER A 276 -27.13 -7.84 33.84
C SER A 276 -26.07 -6.72 33.86
N ALA A 277 -26.49 -5.46 34.04
CA ALA A 277 -25.57 -4.33 34.07
C ALA A 277 -24.54 -4.43 35.22
N GLU A 278 -24.91 -5.03 36.35
CA GLU A 278 -23.98 -5.32 37.45
C GLU A 278 -23.00 -6.44 37.10
N HIS A 279 -23.45 -7.49 36.41
CA HIS A 279 -22.58 -8.58 35.97
C HIS A 279 -21.56 -8.10 34.92
N VAL A 280 -22.01 -7.37 33.88
CA VAL A 280 -21.11 -6.75 32.89
C VAL A 280 -20.12 -5.80 33.56
N LYS A 281 -20.58 -5.02 34.55
CA LYS A 281 -19.69 -4.16 35.35
C LYS A 281 -18.59 -4.99 36.02
N ARG A 282 -18.92 -6.12 36.66
CA ARG A 282 -17.96 -7.02 37.33
C ARG A 282 -16.98 -7.68 36.35
N LEU A 283 -17.44 -8.22 35.22
CA LEU A 283 -16.57 -8.76 34.16
C LEU A 283 -15.53 -7.71 33.71
N LEU A 284 -15.96 -6.46 33.56
CA LEU A 284 -15.08 -5.34 33.20
C LEU A 284 -14.24 -4.80 34.37
N ASP A 285 -14.54 -5.11 35.63
CA ASP A 285 -13.67 -4.82 36.79
C ASP A 285 -12.54 -5.86 36.90
N SER A 286 -12.77 -7.11 36.48
CA SER A 286 -11.77 -8.19 36.61
C SER A 286 -10.57 -8.10 35.66
N LEU A 287 -10.68 -7.30 34.59
CA LEU A 287 -9.68 -7.20 33.51
C LEU A 287 -9.17 -5.78 33.24
N LEU A 288 -9.98 -4.75 33.53
CA LEU A 288 -9.57 -3.35 33.35
C LEU A 288 -8.98 -2.81 34.66
N PRO A 289 -7.99 -1.90 34.62
CA PRO A 289 -7.44 -1.31 35.84
C PRO A 289 -8.52 -0.58 36.66
N GLU A 290 -8.42 -0.66 37.99
CA GLU A 290 -9.41 -0.15 38.96
C GLU A 290 -9.87 1.30 38.67
N ASP A 291 -8.93 2.11 38.20
CA ASP A 291 -9.10 3.53 37.87
C ASP A 291 -9.94 3.79 36.60
N ARG A 292 -10.62 2.75 36.05
CA ARG A 292 -11.44 2.81 34.82
C ARG A 292 -12.53 3.90 34.83
N THR A 293 -12.90 4.43 35.99
CA THR A 293 -13.80 5.59 36.12
C THR A 293 -13.23 6.88 35.50
N ARG A 294 -11.90 6.94 35.30
CA ARG A 294 -11.17 8.01 34.60
C ARG A 294 -11.14 7.82 33.08
N LEU A 295 -11.54 6.66 32.56
CA LEU A 295 -11.64 6.41 31.13
C LEU A 295 -12.90 7.10 30.57
N ALA A 296 -12.72 7.95 29.58
CA ALA A 296 -13.83 8.53 28.81
C ALA A 296 -14.19 7.58 27.65
N PRO A 297 -15.32 6.85 27.69
CA PRO A 297 -15.76 6.04 26.55
C PRO A 297 -16.26 6.93 25.40
N PRO A 298 -16.04 6.55 24.12
CA PRO A 298 -15.37 5.33 23.68
C PRO A 298 -13.84 5.43 23.80
N CYS A 299 -13.20 4.44 24.43
CA CYS A 299 -11.74 4.36 24.55
C CYS A 299 -11.21 3.01 24.06
N ARG A 300 -9.96 2.99 23.59
CA ARG A 300 -9.26 1.78 23.10
C ARG A 300 -8.02 1.52 23.93
N MET A 301 -7.72 0.26 24.19
CA MET A 301 -6.51 -0.19 24.89
C MET A 301 -6.18 -1.64 24.55
N MET A 302 -4.95 -2.05 24.81
CA MET A 302 -4.58 -3.47 24.85
C MET A 302 -4.82 -4.02 26.25
N VAL A 303 -5.45 -5.19 26.34
CA VAL A 303 -5.59 -6.00 27.56
C VAL A 303 -5.00 -7.39 27.29
N SER A 304 -4.65 -8.12 28.34
CA SER A 304 -4.08 -9.47 28.23
C SER A 304 -4.74 -10.43 29.21
N THR A 305 -4.98 -11.68 28.81
CA THR A 305 -5.41 -12.76 29.72
C THR A 305 -4.23 -13.27 30.56
N PRO A 306 -4.48 -13.98 31.68
CA PRO A 306 -3.42 -14.67 32.43
C PRO A 306 -2.63 -15.69 31.59
N SER A 307 -3.27 -16.26 30.57
CA SER A 307 -2.67 -17.15 29.55
C SER A 307 -1.84 -16.43 28.48
N GLY A 308 -1.72 -15.10 28.52
CA GLY A 308 -0.89 -14.31 27.61
C GLY A 308 -1.52 -13.96 26.26
N HIS A 309 -2.81 -14.27 26.04
CA HIS A 309 -3.52 -13.81 24.84
C HIS A 309 -3.82 -12.31 24.94
N ARG A 310 -3.47 -11.55 23.90
CA ARG A 310 -3.64 -10.09 23.85
C ARG A 310 -4.88 -9.70 23.06
N PHE A 311 -5.62 -8.72 23.55
CA PHE A 311 -6.86 -8.24 22.93
C PHE A 311 -6.87 -6.72 22.81
N ARG A 312 -7.31 -6.23 21.66
CA ARG A 312 -7.68 -4.82 21.50
C ARG A 312 -9.08 -4.63 22.07
N CYS A 313 -9.16 -4.13 23.29
CA CYS A 313 -10.41 -3.73 23.95
C CYS A 313 -10.85 -2.37 23.41
N THR A 314 -12.11 -2.28 22.98
CA THR A 314 -12.84 -1.01 22.77
C THR A 314 -13.98 -0.96 23.77
N LEU A 315 -13.83 -0.12 24.79
CA LEU A 315 -14.83 0.10 25.85
C LEU A 315 -15.78 1.22 25.41
N PHE A 316 -17.08 0.99 25.57
CA PHE A 316 -18.15 1.93 25.21
C PHE A 316 -19.24 1.98 26.28
N ARG A 317 -20.18 2.92 26.11
CA ARG A 317 -21.42 2.99 26.89
C ARG A 317 -22.60 3.24 25.96
N ASP A 318 -23.75 2.70 26.35
CA ASP A 318 -25.04 2.89 25.70
C ASP A 318 -26.09 3.28 26.74
N HIS A 319 -27.38 3.11 26.40
CA HIS A 319 -28.51 3.42 27.27
C HIS A 319 -28.79 2.35 28.34
N LEU A 320 -28.16 1.17 28.24
CA LEU A 320 -28.32 0.04 29.16
C LEU A 320 -27.14 -0.08 30.14
N GLY A 321 -25.95 0.41 29.75
CA GLY A 321 -24.84 0.57 30.68
C GLY A 321 -23.47 0.68 30.02
N TRP A 322 -22.59 -0.25 30.40
CA TRP A 322 -21.26 -0.43 29.81
C TRP A 322 -21.28 -1.59 28.82
N GLY A 323 -20.40 -1.53 27.82
CA GLY A 323 -20.10 -2.67 26.96
C GLY A 323 -18.67 -2.59 26.44
N ALA A 324 -18.14 -3.73 26.01
CA ALA A 324 -16.81 -3.80 25.42
C ALA A 324 -16.76 -4.80 24.26
N ARG A 325 -15.98 -4.42 23.23
CA ARG A 325 -15.57 -5.29 22.12
C ARG A 325 -14.11 -5.65 22.31
N PHE A 326 -13.79 -6.93 22.36
CA PHE A 326 -12.42 -7.46 22.45
C PHE A 326 -12.07 -8.17 21.15
N LEU A 327 -11.14 -7.64 20.35
CA LEU A 327 -10.59 -8.35 19.19
C LEU A 327 -9.30 -9.08 19.60
N HIS A 328 -9.21 -10.39 19.36
CA HIS A 328 -7.97 -11.14 19.58
C HIS A 328 -6.87 -10.64 18.62
N VAL A 329 -5.73 -10.24 19.18
CA VAL A 329 -4.54 -9.82 18.42
C VAL A 329 -3.47 -10.92 18.53
N PRO A 330 -3.10 -11.57 17.42
CA PRO A 330 -2.07 -12.62 17.44
C PRO A 330 -0.73 -12.11 17.98
N LEU A 331 -0.04 -12.93 18.79
CA LEU A 331 1.23 -12.60 19.45
C LEU A 331 2.36 -12.16 18.50
N ARG A 332 2.24 -12.48 17.20
CA ARG A 332 3.12 -12.04 16.12
C ARG A 332 2.27 -11.67 14.91
N PRO A 333 2.61 -10.63 14.15
CA PRO A 333 1.97 -10.36 12.86
C PRO A 333 2.29 -11.50 11.87
N PRO A 334 1.48 -11.68 10.81
CA PRO A 334 1.82 -12.57 9.72
C PRO A 334 3.12 -12.11 9.04
N ARG A 335 3.74 -13.00 8.27
CA ARG A 335 4.92 -12.64 7.49
C ARG A 335 4.52 -12.00 6.15
N LEU A 336 5.36 -11.07 5.69
CA LEU A 336 5.22 -10.42 4.40
C LEU A 336 5.74 -11.28 3.23
N ASP A 337 6.50 -12.35 3.51
CA ASP A 337 7.11 -13.25 2.51
C ASP A 337 6.08 -14.11 1.73
N GLY A 338 4.92 -14.39 2.32
CA GLY A 338 3.82 -15.11 1.69
C GLY A 338 2.90 -14.27 0.79
N GLN A 339 3.16 -12.97 0.63
CA GLN A 339 2.31 -12.07 -0.17
C GLN A 339 2.87 -11.84 -1.59
N PRO A 340 2.05 -11.89 -2.65
CA PRO A 340 2.46 -11.55 -4.02
C PRO A 340 3.03 -10.13 -4.13
N ASP A 341 4.02 -9.96 -5.00
CA ASP A 341 4.72 -8.71 -5.36
C ASP A 341 5.38 -7.92 -4.18
N ALA A 342 5.11 -8.28 -2.92
CA ALA A 342 5.61 -7.61 -1.72
C ALA A 342 7.13 -7.68 -1.57
N ALA A 343 7.76 -8.76 -2.03
CA ALA A 343 9.21 -8.90 -2.06
C ALA A 343 9.89 -7.93 -3.06
N GLU A 344 9.23 -7.62 -4.20
CA GLU A 344 9.74 -6.58 -5.12
C GLU A 344 9.58 -5.20 -4.48
N TRP A 345 8.43 -4.92 -3.86
CA TRP A 345 8.18 -3.65 -3.19
C TRP A 345 9.19 -3.38 -2.06
N LEU A 346 9.45 -4.39 -1.22
CA LEU A 346 10.44 -4.33 -0.15
C LEU A 346 11.87 -4.13 -0.68
N SER A 347 12.22 -4.80 -1.79
CA SER A 347 13.49 -4.56 -2.49
C SER A 347 13.60 -3.11 -3.00
N ARG A 348 12.52 -2.52 -3.53
CA ARG A 348 12.51 -1.12 -3.98
C ARG A 348 12.70 -0.16 -2.82
N ILE A 349 11.84 -0.21 -1.79
CA ILE A 349 11.89 0.76 -0.68
C ILE A 349 13.20 0.71 0.12
N THR A 350 13.87 -0.45 0.18
CA THR A 350 15.15 -0.61 0.89
C THR A 350 16.37 -0.10 0.11
N GLN A 351 16.28 0.15 -1.20
CA GLN A 351 17.41 0.63 -2.02
C GLN A 351 17.81 2.08 -1.77
N LYS A 352 16.85 2.97 -1.47
CA LYS A 352 17.06 4.41 -1.28
C LYS A 352 16.04 4.98 -0.29
N PRO A 353 16.43 5.96 0.55
CA PRO A 353 15.49 6.78 1.30
C PRO A 353 14.41 7.35 0.40
N GLY A 354 13.22 7.54 0.97
CA GLY A 354 12.03 7.92 0.23
C GLY A 354 10.79 7.84 1.11
N PHE A 355 9.67 8.31 0.58
CA PHE A 355 8.38 8.29 1.24
C PHE A 355 7.49 7.17 0.67
N SER A 356 6.88 6.38 1.54
CA SER A 356 6.04 5.23 1.16
C SER A 356 4.71 5.26 1.92
N LEU A 357 3.62 4.91 1.23
CA LEU A 357 2.28 4.88 1.80
C LEU A 357 1.71 3.46 1.82
N VAL A 358 0.95 3.16 2.87
CA VAL A 358 0.18 1.91 3.03
C VAL A 358 -1.30 2.31 3.13
N VAL A 359 -1.98 2.30 1.99
CA VAL A 359 -3.34 2.83 1.82
C VAL A 359 -4.36 1.72 1.93
N GLY A 360 -5.48 1.96 2.62
CA GLY A 360 -6.62 1.03 2.58
C GLY A 360 -7.76 1.45 3.51
N PRO A 361 -8.97 0.89 3.32
CA PRO A 361 -10.13 1.27 4.10
C PRO A 361 -9.99 0.85 5.57
N SER A 362 -10.82 1.42 6.45
CA SER A 362 -10.84 1.03 7.87
C SER A 362 -10.99 -0.48 8.02
N GLN A 363 -10.14 -1.08 8.87
CA GLN A 363 -10.08 -2.53 9.12
C GLN A 363 -9.56 -3.38 7.94
N SER A 364 -8.87 -2.82 6.94
CA SER A 364 -8.20 -3.56 5.83
C SER A 364 -6.89 -4.29 6.20
N GLY A 365 -6.42 -4.16 7.44
CA GLY A 365 -5.15 -4.74 7.90
C GLY A 365 -3.95 -3.80 7.80
N LEU A 366 -4.13 -2.47 7.77
CA LEU A 366 -3.02 -1.50 7.75
C LEU A 366 -2.00 -1.71 8.88
N THR A 367 -2.48 -1.77 10.13
CA THR A 367 -1.65 -2.03 11.33
C THR A 367 -0.89 -3.35 11.22
N THR A 368 -1.57 -4.41 10.78
CA THR A 368 -0.99 -5.72 10.48
C THR A 368 0.09 -5.63 9.40
N THR A 369 -0.13 -4.83 8.35
CA THR A 369 0.79 -4.64 7.24
C THR A 369 2.06 -3.92 7.69
N LEU A 370 1.96 -2.83 8.46
CA LEU A 370 3.12 -2.18 9.05
C LEU A 370 3.86 -3.09 10.02
N ALA A 371 3.15 -3.84 10.88
CA ALA A 371 3.78 -4.78 11.80
C ALA A 371 4.49 -5.94 11.09
N SER A 372 3.96 -6.40 9.95
CA SER A 372 4.61 -7.37 9.05
C SER A 372 5.84 -6.76 8.38
N LEU A 373 5.76 -5.49 8.00
CA LEU A 373 6.84 -4.74 7.35
C LEU A 373 8.00 -4.45 8.31
N VAL A 374 7.76 -4.09 9.57
CA VAL A 374 8.82 -3.93 10.59
C VAL A 374 9.64 -5.22 10.71
N ASN A 375 8.98 -6.37 10.82
CA ASN A 375 9.65 -7.67 10.86
C ASN A 375 10.45 -7.95 9.57
N ALA A 376 9.90 -7.62 8.40
CA ALA A 376 10.58 -7.83 7.12
C ALA A 376 11.79 -6.90 6.93
N LEU A 377 11.72 -5.66 7.42
CA LEU A 377 12.81 -4.69 7.42
C LEU A 377 13.93 -5.12 8.38
N ASP A 378 13.60 -5.43 9.64
CA ASP A 378 14.57 -5.96 10.62
C ASP A 378 15.26 -7.24 10.11
N ALA A 379 14.48 -8.14 9.49
CA ALA A 379 14.98 -9.39 8.92
C ALA A 379 15.91 -9.20 7.71
N GLN A 380 15.74 -8.16 6.88
CA GLN A 380 16.55 -7.93 5.67
C GLN A 380 17.66 -6.90 5.85
N ARG A 381 17.35 -5.73 6.42
CA ARG A 381 18.23 -4.58 6.59
C ARG A 381 18.10 -4.06 8.03
N PRO A 382 18.68 -4.77 9.02
CA PRO A 382 18.67 -4.31 10.41
C PRO A 382 19.38 -2.96 10.57
N GLY A 383 18.80 -2.12 11.43
CA GLY A 383 19.23 -0.76 11.73
C GLY A 383 18.39 -0.18 12.85
N HIS A 384 18.34 1.15 12.98
CA HIS A 384 17.43 1.82 13.91
C HIS A 384 16.05 2.00 13.25
N ILE A 385 15.01 1.40 13.82
CA ILE A 385 13.62 1.51 13.38
C ILE A 385 12.81 2.16 14.51
N ILE A 386 12.13 3.28 14.25
CA ILE A 386 11.14 3.86 15.17
C ILE A 386 9.74 3.68 14.60
N THR A 387 8.80 3.21 15.40
CA THR A 387 7.36 3.26 15.07
C THR A 387 6.66 4.32 15.92
N LEU A 388 5.66 4.99 15.34
CA LEU A 388 4.74 5.88 16.06
C LEU A 388 3.30 5.40 15.84
N GLU A 389 2.70 4.88 16.89
CA GLU A 389 1.45 4.10 16.87
C GLU A 389 0.39 4.73 17.78
N SER A 390 -0.88 4.69 17.35
CA SER A 390 -2.01 5.10 18.21
C SER A 390 -2.28 4.08 19.31
N LEU A 391 -2.00 2.80 19.04
CA LEU A 391 -2.02 1.68 19.98
C LEU A 391 -0.98 0.63 19.52
N ILE A 392 -0.12 0.15 20.43
CA ILE A 392 0.86 -0.90 20.12
C ILE A 392 0.17 -2.27 20.16
N GLU A 393 -0.34 -2.70 19.00
CA GLU A 393 -1.06 -3.97 18.85
C GLU A 393 -0.11 -5.17 18.78
N PHE A 394 0.99 -5.04 18.04
CA PHE A 394 2.02 -6.08 17.89
C PHE A 394 3.33 -5.61 18.53
N GLU A 395 3.86 -6.39 19.47
CA GLU A 395 5.19 -6.14 20.04
C GLU A 395 6.29 -6.63 19.08
N GLN A 396 7.28 -5.77 18.84
CA GLN A 396 8.36 -5.96 17.89
C GLN A 396 9.67 -6.09 18.67
N THR A 397 10.28 -7.29 18.66
CA THR A 397 11.44 -7.57 19.52
C THR A 397 12.77 -6.97 19.04
N GLY A 398 12.87 -6.55 17.77
CA GLY A 398 14.15 -6.16 17.15
C GLY A 398 15.13 -7.34 17.15
N ALA A 399 14.82 -8.38 16.37
CA ALA A 399 15.59 -9.63 16.39
C ALA A 399 16.99 -9.49 15.75
N ARG A 400 17.22 -8.43 14.96
CA ARG A 400 18.53 -8.16 14.31
C ARG A 400 19.02 -6.71 14.44
N GLY A 401 18.11 -5.73 14.48
CA GLY A 401 18.38 -4.31 14.65
C GLY A 401 17.86 -3.78 15.99
N PHE A 402 17.54 -2.48 16.05
CA PHE A 402 16.98 -1.84 17.23
C PHE A 402 15.63 -1.21 16.88
N VAL A 403 14.55 -1.75 17.45
CA VAL A 403 13.18 -1.29 17.21
C VAL A 403 12.65 -0.53 18.44
N SER A 404 12.31 0.74 18.27
CA SER A 404 11.70 1.60 19.29
C SER A 404 10.24 1.85 18.93
N GLN A 405 9.32 1.13 19.57
CA GLN A 405 7.88 1.39 19.40
C GLN A 405 7.39 2.49 20.35
N ARG A 406 6.55 3.40 19.84
CA ARG A 406 6.02 4.54 20.61
C ARG A 406 4.52 4.62 20.48
N GLN A 407 3.81 4.63 21.61
CA GLN A 407 2.38 4.88 21.62
C GLN A 407 2.10 6.37 21.84
N ALA A 408 1.53 7.05 20.85
CA ALA A 408 1.21 8.47 20.90
C ALA A 408 -0.20 8.74 20.33
N VAL A 409 -1.14 9.03 21.24
CA VAL A 409 -2.51 9.46 20.90
C VAL A 409 -2.61 10.99 20.86
N THR A 410 -1.75 11.69 21.59
CA THR A 410 -1.71 13.17 21.69
C THR A 410 -0.33 13.69 21.31
N HIS A 411 -0.24 14.98 20.98
CA HIS A 411 1.02 15.67 20.62
C HIS A 411 1.81 15.02 19.46
N ARG A 412 1.14 14.29 18.56
CA ARG A 412 1.75 13.53 17.44
C ARG A 412 2.81 14.32 16.66
N ARG A 413 2.51 15.56 16.26
CA ARG A 413 3.46 16.45 15.55
C ARG A 413 4.76 16.76 16.32
N ALA A 414 4.74 16.74 17.66
CA ALA A 414 5.95 16.88 18.48
C ALA A 414 6.71 15.55 18.60
N ALA A 415 6.00 14.42 18.61
CA ALA A 415 6.62 13.10 18.52
C ALA A 415 7.32 12.91 17.15
N ILE A 416 6.70 13.29 16.03
CA ILE A 416 7.33 13.27 14.70
C ILE A 416 8.58 14.19 14.65
N GLN A 417 8.54 15.36 15.30
CA GLN A 417 9.72 16.23 15.44
C GLN A 417 10.87 15.56 16.21
N SER A 418 10.60 14.74 17.24
CA SER A 418 11.66 14.05 18.00
C SER A 418 12.45 13.05 17.13
N ILE A 419 11.81 12.38 16.17
CA ILE A 419 12.44 11.45 15.21
C ILE A 419 13.59 12.14 14.46
N ALA A 420 13.45 13.42 14.15
CA ALA A 420 14.43 14.20 13.40
C ALA A 420 15.75 14.48 14.18
N VAL A 421 15.74 14.26 15.50
CA VAL A 421 16.92 14.35 16.39
C VAL A 421 17.59 12.99 16.56
N GLU A 422 16.81 11.91 16.52
CA GLU A 422 17.26 10.54 16.77
C GLU A 422 17.75 9.81 15.51
N ALA A 423 17.44 10.36 14.33
CA ALA A 423 17.96 9.95 13.01
C ALA A 423 17.96 8.42 12.77
N PRO A 424 16.81 7.73 12.88
CA PRO A 424 16.72 6.31 12.57
C PRO A 424 16.93 6.02 11.07
N ASP A 425 17.31 4.79 10.73
CA ASP A 425 17.26 4.32 9.34
C ASP A 425 15.82 4.33 8.80
N TRP A 426 14.86 3.93 9.65
CA TRP A 426 13.45 3.80 9.31
C TRP A 426 12.52 4.47 10.33
N PHE A 427 11.53 5.20 9.82
CA PHE A 427 10.41 5.71 10.60
C PHE A 427 9.08 5.18 10.03
N LEU A 428 8.26 4.55 10.88
CA LEU A 428 6.96 4.02 10.48
C LEU A 428 5.82 4.66 11.29
N LEU A 429 4.88 5.31 10.59
CA LEU A 429 3.75 6.03 11.18
C LEU A 429 2.44 5.25 10.97
N HIS A 430 1.76 4.88 12.06
CA HIS A 430 0.59 4.00 12.03
C HIS A 430 -0.56 4.56 11.17
N GLU A 431 -0.91 5.83 11.34
CA GLU A 431 -1.81 6.57 10.44
C GLU A 431 -1.26 7.98 10.28
N LEU A 432 -1.16 8.46 9.04
CA LEU A 432 -0.86 9.86 8.72
C LEU A 432 -2.18 10.64 8.62
N GLU A 433 -2.40 11.61 9.51
CA GLU A 433 -3.73 12.17 9.68
C GLU A 433 -4.00 13.37 8.76
N ASP A 434 -3.01 14.24 8.57
CA ASP A 434 -3.10 15.52 7.85
C ASP A 434 -1.81 15.93 7.09
N GLY A 435 -1.91 16.97 6.24
CA GLY A 435 -0.80 17.49 5.44
C GLY A 435 0.31 18.20 6.23
N GLY A 436 0.04 18.67 7.45
CA GLY A 436 1.06 19.21 8.35
C GLY A 436 1.98 18.11 8.89
N GLU A 437 1.44 16.93 9.16
CA GLU A 437 2.25 15.75 9.44
C GLU A 437 3.01 15.26 8.20
N LEU A 438 2.41 15.34 7.00
CA LEU A 438 3.10 14.99 5.74
C LEU A 438 4.34 15.86 5.53
N LEU A 439 4.23 17.18 5.76
CA LEU A 439 5.35 18.12 5.65
C LEU A 439 6.46 17.82 6.68
N GLN A 440 6.13 17.36 7.88
CA GLN A 440 7.12 16.88 8.85
C GLN A 440 7.79 15.58 8.39
N CYS A 441 7.03 14.62 7.87
CA CYS A 441 7.56 13.36 7.31
C CYS A 441 8.49 13.60 6.12
N ARG A 442 8.16 14.57 5.23
CA ARG A 442 9.03 15.02 4.15
C ARG A 442 10.39 15.49 4.66
N GLN A 443 10.41 16.33 5.71
CA GLN A 443 11.65 16.81 6.35
C GLN A 443 12.50 15.69 6.98
N LEU A 444 11.94 14.50 7.26
CA LEU A 444 12.69 13.31 7.66
C LEU A 444 13.34 12.63 6.43
N VAL A 445 12.60 12.51 5.32
CA VAL A 445 13.12 11.96 4.06
C VAL A 445 14.22 12.84 3.46
N ASP A 446 14.09 14.17 3.55
CA ASP A 446 15.13 15.14 3.15
C ASP A 446 16.43 14.97 3.94
N ARG A 447 16.38 14.34 5.14
CA ARG A 447 17.54 13.96 5.97
C ARG A 447 18.08 12.56 5.68
N GLY A 448 17.48 11.83 4.73
CA GLY A 448 17.86 10.47 4.37
C GLY A 448 17.18 9.35 5.18
N ILE A 449 16.15 9.66 5.98
CA ILE A 449 15.37 8.66 6.73
C ILE A 449 14.39 7.97 5.76
N HIS A 450 14.29 6.63 5.79
CA HIS A 450 13.23 5.93 5.07
C HIS A 450 11.91 6.08 5.85
N VAL A 451 10.88 6.67 5.24
CA VAL A 451 9.59 6.89 5.92
C VAL A 451 8.48 6.05 5.28
N VAL A 452 7.72 5.34 6.10
CA VAL A 452 6.51 4.61 5.71
C VAL A 452 5.34 5.07 6.57
N ALA A 453 4.17 5.35 5.99
CA ALA A 453 2.98 5.71 6.76
C ALA A 453 1.72 5.05 6.21
N SER A 454 0.76 4.65 7.06
CA SER A 454 -0.57 4.25 6.56
C SER A 454 -1.50 5.44 6.36
N VAL A 455 -2.47 5.29 5.45
CA VAL A 455 -3.57 6.25 5.28
C VAL A 455 -4.89 5.48 5.17
N VAL A 456 -5.87 5.88 5.99
CA VAL A 456 -7.23 5.34 5.90
C VAL A 456 -7.98 6.03 4.76
N ALA A 457 -8.15 5.30 3.65
CA ALA A 457 -8.87 5.71 2.44
C ALA A 457 -9.20 4.47 1.58
N ASN A 458 -10.20 4.54 0.70
CA ASN A 458 -10.61 3.38 -0.11
C ASN A 458 -9.59 3.01 -1.19
N ASP A 459 -8.85 3.99 -1.68
CA ASP A 459 -7.97 3.94 -2.83
C ASP A 459 -6.83 4.99 -2.70
N VAL A 460 -5.83 4.90 -3.57
CA VAL A 460 -4.62 5.74 -3.52
C VAL A 460 -4.92 7.20 -3.87
N GLU A 461 -5.87 7.48 -4.76
CA GLU A 461 -6.21 8.84 -5.19
C GLU A 461 -6.84 9.60 -4.01
N THR A 462 -7.89 9.04 -3.40
CA THR A 462 -8.53 9.56 -2.18
C THR A 462 -7.53 9.73 -1.03
N ALA A 463 -6.57 8.79 -0.89
CA ALA A 463 -5.56 8.85 0.17
C ALA A 463 -4.63 10.06 0.04
N VAL A 464 -4.10 10.30 -1.16
CA VAL A 464 -3.19 11.42 -1.38
C VAL A 464 -4.00 12.74 -1.37
N GLU A 465 -5.24 12.76 -1.90
CA GLU A 465 -6.07 13.99 -1.93
C GLU A 465 -6.30 14.51 -0.51
N ARG A 466 -6.68 13.62 0.42
CA ARG A 466 -6.83 13.91 1.86
C ARG A 466 -5.60 14.58 2.47
N LEU A 467 -4.39 14.18 2.07
CA LEU A 467 -3.13 14.69 2.62
C LEU A 467 -2.70 16.02 2.00
N VAL A 468 -2.92 16.20 0.70
CA VAL A 468 -2.53 17.38 -0.07
C VAL A 468 -3.47 18.56 0.20
N ARG A 469 -4.76 18.28 0.40
CA ARG A 469 -5.83 19.28 0.52
C ARG A 469 -5.53 20.34 1.58
N GLY A 470 -5.51 21.61 1.13
CA GLY A 470 -5.26 22.78 1.97
C GLY A 470 -3.82 22.99 2.42
N HIS A 471 -2.88 22.17 1.94
CA HIS A 471 -1.46 22.24 2.29
C HIS A 471 -0.53 22.39 1.07
N LEU A 472 -0.97 21.99 -0.12
CA LEU A 472 -0.28 22.09 -1.42
C LEU A 472 -1.30 22.48 -2.52
N ASP A 473 -0.82 22.91 -3.69
CA ASP A 473 -1.68 23.36 -4.80
C ASP A 473 -2.08 22.24 -5.81
N GLU A 474 -2.99 22.55 -6.74
CA GLU A 474 -3.52 21.60 -7.74
C GLU A 474 -2.49 21.23 -8.83
N ALA A 475 -1.41 21.98 -8.99
CA ALA A 475 -0.28 21.62 -9.85
C ALA A 475 0.72 20.71 -9.12
N GLU A 476 0.94 20.92 -7.82
CA GLU A 476 1.69 20.02 -6.94
C GLU A 476 1.00 18.66 -6.78
N TRP A 477 -0.34 18.65 -6.70
CA TRP A 477 -1.17 17.46 -6.81
C TRP A 477 -0.79 16.58 -8.02
N GLY A 478 -0.83 17.15 -9.22
CA GLY A 478 -0.45 16.45 -10.45
C GLY A 478 1.01 15.97 -10.46
N ARG A 479 1.93 16.72 -9.84
CA ARG A 479 3.34 16.32 -9.71
C ARG A 479 3.51 15.11 -8.80
N ILE A 480 2.80 15.01 -7.68
CA ILE A 480 2.91 13.88 -6.74
C ILE A 480 2.44 12.58 -7.39
N LEU A 481 1.32 12.60 -8.12
CA LEU A 481 0.84 11.42 -8.85
C LEU A 481 1.82 10.95 -9.94
N LEU A 482 2.51 11.87 -10.60
CA LEU A 482 3.58 11.57 -11.57
C LEU A 482 4.89 11.03 -10.92
N LYS A 483 5.04 11.12 -9.59
CA LYS A 483 6.22 10.67 -8.84
C LYS A 483 6.08 9.26 -8.22
N ILE A 484 5.08 8.45 -8.58
CA ILE A 484 4.91 7.09 -8.05
C ILE A 484 5.94 6.12 -8.69
N ASP A 485 6.82 5.53 -7.87
CA ASP A 485 7.84 4.52 -8.29
C ASP A 485 7.23 3.12 -8.47
N SER A 486 6.34 2.76 -7.54
CA SER A 486 5.73 1.44 -7.48
C SER A 486 4.41 1.45 -6.73
N LEU A 487 3.49 0.60 -7.20
CA LEU A 487 2.21 0.29 -6.57
C LEU A 487 2.06 -1.24 -6.52
N VAL A 488 1.89 -1.78 -5.32
CA VAL A 488 1.59 -3.19 -5.05
C VAL A 488 0.28 -3.29 -4.27
N GLU A 489 -0.45 -4.38 -4.44
CA GLU A 489 -1.73 -4.63 -3.78
C GLU A 489 -1.63 -5.91 -2.94
N LEU A 490 -1.91 -5.80 -1.65
CA LEU A 490 -1.93 -6.90 -0.69
C LEU A 490 -3.37 -7.23 -0.31
N SER A 491 -3.62 -8.51 -0.03
CA SER A 491 -4.90 -8.99 0.51
C SER A 491 -4.63 -9.92 1.69
N TRP A 492 -5.21 -9.61 2.85
CA TRP A 492 -5.06 -10.45 4.05
C TRP A 492 -6.23 -11.43 4.16
N SER A 493 -5.94 -12.70 4.45
CA SER A 493 -6.94 -13.74 4.69
C SER A 493 -7.48 -13.77 6.13
N PHE A 494 -6.85 -13.02 7.04
CA PHE A 494 -7.23 -12.96 8.45
C PHE A 494 -8.24 -11.85 8.75
N GLY A 495 -9.49 -12.23 9.02
CA GLY A 495 -10.51 -11.38 9.66
C GLY A 495 -11.14 -10.27 8.79
N SER A 496 -10.45 -9.79 7.76
CA SER A 496 -10.87 -8.67 6.92
C SER A 496 -10.77 -8.95 5.43
N THR A 497 -11.86 -8.78 4.68
CA THR A 497 -11.89 -8.88 3.21
C THR A 497 -11.36 -7.62 2.48
N GLY A 498 -10.67 -6.74 3.20
CA GLY A 498 -10.14 -5.48 2.66
C GLY A 498 -8.80 -5.68 1.93
N ARG A 499 -8.60 -4.91 0.86
CA ARG A 499 -7.32 -4.76 0.16
C ARG A 499 -6.49 -3.65 0.81
N THR A 500 -5.18 -3.76 0.75
CA THR A 500 -4.22 -2.74 1.17
C THR A 500 -3.25 -2.45 0.02
N HIS A 501 -3.13 -1.19 -0.40
CA HIS A 501 -2.24 -0.76 -1.47
C HIS A 501 -0.94 -0.19 -0.90
N MET A 502 0.20 -0.76 -1.28
CA MET A 502 1.52 -0.26 -0.91
C MET A 502 2.08 0.60 -2.05
N VAL A 503 2.27 1.89 -1.78
CA VAL A 503 2.74 2.90 -2.73
C VAL A 503 4.13 3.38 -2.32
N ARG A 504 5.00 3.64 -3.28
CA ARG A 504 6.25 4.37 -3.04
C ARG A 504 6.31 5.59 -3.95
N LEU A 505 6.71 6.74 -3.40
CA LEU A 505 7.06 7.92 -4.17
C LEU A 505 8.58 7.92 -4.44
N VAL A 506 8.97 8.17 -5.69
CA VAL A 506 10.37 8.39 -6.11
C VAL A 506 10.99 9.55 -5.34
N ASP A 507 10.16 10.55 -5.04
CA ASP A 507 10.54 11.87 -4.58
C ASP A 507 9.32 12.51 -3.86
N PRO A 508 9.45 12.96 -2.59
CA PRO A 508 8.37 13.59 -1.84
C PRO A 508 8.28 15.13 -2.04
N SER A 509 9.08 15.70 -2.94
CA SER A 509 9.24 17.16 -3.08
C SER A 509 8.15 17.90 -3.84
#